data_AF-A0A7U6KME7-F1
#
_entry.id   AF-A0A7U6KME7-F1
#
_cell.length_a   1.000
_cell.length_b   1.000
_cell.length_c   1.000
_cell.angle_alpha   90.00
_cell.angle_beta   90.00
_cell.angle_gamma   90.00
#
_symmetry.space_group_name_H-M   'P 1'
#
loop_
_entity.id
_entity.type
_entity.pdbx_description
1 polymer ?
#
loop_
_entity_poly.entity_id
_entity_poly.type
_entity_poly.pdbx_seq_one_letter_code
_entity_poly.pdbx_strand_id
1 'polypeptide(L)' 'MVDKIEALLTDGAKPWEYAESMAKHMYKVDALTFCTPRQLRGIITALTKHNQKMAKLTEVQADA' A
#
# COMPACT_ATOMS: atom_id res chain seq x y z
N MET A 1 3.14 12.44 3.76
CA MET A 1 2.28 11.22 3.82
C MET A 1 2.22 10.56 2.45
N VAL A 2 1.97 11.33 1.40
CA VAL A 2 2.04 10.87 0.00
C VAL A 2 3.42 10.30 -0.33
N ASP A 3 4.52 10.96 0.05
CA ASP A 3 5.89 10.47 -0.17
C ASP A 3 6.16 9.09 0.48
N LYS A 4 5.52 8.82 1.62
CA LYS A 4 5.63 7.52 2.28
C LYS A 4 4.84 6.44 1.53
N ILE A 5 3.70 6.80 0.94
CA ILE A 5 2.93 5.90 0.08
C ILE A 5 3.75 5.60 -1.18
N GLU A 6 4.36 6.62 -1.80
CA GLU A 6 5.25 6.46 -2.95
C GLU A 6 6.39 5.48 -2.66
N ALA A 7 7.13 5.71 -1.57
CA ALA A 7 8.23 4.83 -1.18
C ALA A 7 7.77 3.37 -1.02
N LEU A 8 6.64 3.13 -0.35
CA LEU A 8 6.09 1.78 -0.17
C LEU A 8 5.62 1.14 -1.48
N LEU A 9 5.11 1.94 -2.42
CA LEU A 9 4.74 1.47 -3.75
C LEU A 9 5.98 1.08 -4.56
N THR A 10 7.04 1.90 -4.50
CA THR A 10 8.33 1.59 -5.13
C THR A 10 8.94 0.32 -4.54
N ASP A 11 8.98 0.19 -3.21
CA ASP A 11 9.48 -1.01 -2.52
C ASP A 11 8.73 -2.29 -2.94
N GLY A 12 7.42 -2.17 -3.16
CA GLY A 12 6.56 -3.28 -3.59
C GLY A 12 6.45 -3.45 -5.12
N ALA A 13 7.16 -2.64 -5.92
CA ALA A 13 7.04 -2.54 -7.37
C ALA A 13 5.57 -2.44 -7.84
N LYS A 14 4.78 -1.55 -7.21
CA LYS A 14 3.37 -1.30 -7.51
C LYS A 14 3.15 0.11 -8.07
N PRO A 15 2.20 0.30 -8.99
CA PRO A 15 1.84 1.62 -9.47
C PRO A 15 0.94 2.37 -8.49
N TRP A 16 0.79 3.69 -8.68
CA TRP A 16 -0.08 4.55 -7.89
C TRP A 16 -1.55 4.10 -7.88
N GLU A 17 -2.05 3.53 -8.99
CA GLU A 17 -3.43 3.01 -9.05
C GLU A 17 -3.69 1.91 -8.01
N TYR A 18 -2.65 1.20 -7.56
CA TYR A 18 -2.79 0.20 -6.51
C TYR A 18 -3.19 0.84 -5.17
N ALA A 19 -2.60 1.98 -4.81
CA ALA A 19 -2.97 2.71 -3.61
C ALA A 19 -4.37 3.35 -3.74
N GLU A 20 -4.75 3.82 -4.92
CA GLU A 20 -6.10 4.32 -5.20
C GLU A 20 -7.16 3.21 -5.10
N SER A 21 -6.86 2.02 -5.62
CA SER A 21 -7.73 0.85 -5.46
C SER A 21 -7.94 0.52 -3.98
N MET A 22 -6.88 0.59 -3.15
CA MET A 22 -7.00 0.41 -1.71
C MET A 22 -7.87 1.48 -1.05
N ALA A 23 -7.72 2.75 -1.45
CA ALA A 23 -8.59 3.83 -0.97
C ALA A 23 -10.06 3.56 -1.32
N LYS A 24 -10.33 3.10 -2.55
CA LYS A 24 -11.67 2.73 -3.01
C LYS A 24 -12.24 1.54 -2.25
N HIS A 25 -11.44 0.52 -1.97
CA HIS A 25 -11.89 -0.65 -1.21
C HIS A 25 -12.17 -0.34 0.26
N MET A 26 -11.24 0.35 0.93
CA MET A 26 -11.30 0.62 2.39
C MET A 26 -12.27 1.75 2.75
N TYR A 27 -12.32 2.79 1.91
CA TYR A 27 -12.97 4.06 2.25
C TYR A 27 -13.97 4.54 1.20
N LYS A 28 -14.15 3.82 0.09
CA LYS A 28 -15.05 4.21 -1.02
C LYS A 28 -14.70 5.57 -1.62
N VAL A 29 -13.41 5.89 -1.65
CA VAL A 29 -12.88 7.13 -2.22
C VAL A 29 -12.12 6.80 -3.51
N ASP A 30 -12.39 7.54 -4.59
CA ASP A 30 -11.84 7.24 -5.91
C ASP A 30 -10.38 7.71 -6.10
N ALA A 31 -9.89 8.69 -5.33
CA ALA A 31 -8.53 9.20 -5.43
C ALA A 31 -7.90 9.52 -4.07
N LEU A 32 -6.58 9.36 -3.96
CA LEU A 32 -5.85 9.67 -2.72
C LEU A 32 -5.94 11.14 -2.31
N THR A 33 -6.13 12.04 -3.27
CA THR A 33 -6.30 13.49 -3.03
C THR A 33 -7.56 13.81 -2.23
N PHE A 34 -8.59 12.96 -2.28
CA PHE A 34 -9.82 13.12 -1.50
C PHE A 34 -9.73 12.44 -0.12
N CYS A 35 -8.64 11.74 0.19
CA CYS A 35 -8.48 11.07 1.46
C CYS A 35 -8.09 12.05 2.57
N THR A 36 -8.74 11.92 3.72
CA THR A 36 -8.33 12.60 4.96
C THR A 36 -6.99 12.05 5.47
N PRO A 37 -6.25 12.81 6.30
CA PRO A 37 -4.99 12.32 6.89
C PRO A 37 -5.13 11.00 7.66
N ARG A 38 -6.30 10.73 8.24
CA ARG A 38 -6.59 9.46 8.93
C ARG A 38 -6.70 8.30 7.95
N GLN A 39 -7.36 8.50 6.81
CA GLN A 39 -7.49 7.48 5.76
C GLN A 39 -6.13 7.19 5.11
N LEU A 40 -5.33 8.23 4.84
CA LEU A 40 -3.97 8.05 4.31
C LEU A 40 -3.07 7.21 5.23
N ARG A 41 -3.14 7.43 6.56
CA ARG A 41 -2.43 6.58 7.53
C ARG A 41 -2.90 5.12 7.51
N GLY A 42 -4.20 4.90 7.28
CA GLY A 42 -4.76 3.56 7.09
C GLY A 42 -4.19 2.88 5.84
N ILE A 43 -4.12 3.58 4.72
CA ILE A 43 -3.55 3.09 3.46
C ILE A 43 -2.06 2.75 3.64
N ILE A 44 -1.28 3.62 4.28
CA ILE A 44 0.13 3.36 4.61
C ILE A 44 0.26 2.07 5.43
N THR A 45 -0.59 1.88 6.43
CA THR A 45 -0.57 0.67 7.28
C THR A 45 -0.90 -0.59 6.48
N ALA A 46 -1.87 -0.51 5.58
CA ALA A 46 -2.26 -1.62 4.71
C ALA A 46 -1.12 -1.99 3.73
N LEU A 47 -0.50 -1.00 3.08
CA LEU A 47 0.64 -1.19 2.19
C LEU A 47 1.83 -1.83 2.92
N THR A 48 2.21 -1.31 4.08
CA THR A 48 3.31 -1.88 4.87
C THR A 48 3.06 -3.35 5.20
N LYS A 49 1.86 -3.70 5.65
CA LYS A 49 1.50 -5.09 5.95
C LYS A 49 1.51 -5.98 4.71
N HIS A 50 1.04 -5.45 3.57
CA HIS A 50 1.09 -6.16 2.30
C HIS A 50 2.53 -6.46 1.88
N ASN A 51 3.41 -5.46 1.86
CA ASN A 51 4.81 -5.63 1.48
C ASN A 51 5.53 -6.61 2.42
N GLN A 52 5.30 -6.52 3.73
CA GLN A 52 5.84 -7.47 4.70
C GLN A 52 5.37 -8.90 4.45
N LYS A 53 4.10 -9.08 4.09
CA LYS A 53 3.55 -10.41 3.74
C LYS A 53 4.18 -10.95 2.47
N MET A 54 4.37 -10.11 1.46
CA MET A 54 5.00 -10.51 0.20
C MET A 54 6.47 -10.86 0.39
N ALA A 55 7.23 -10.05 1.14
CA ALA A 55 8.62 -10.33 1.48
C ALA A 55 8.79 -11.70 2.17
N LYS A 56 7.97 -11.97 3.19
CA LYS A 56 7.96 -13.28 3.87
C LYS A 56 7.62 -14.44 2.95
N LEU A 57 6.68 -14.25 2.02
CA LEU A 57 6.33 -15.29 1.06
C LEU A 57 7.50 -15.58 0.11
N THR A 58 8.20 -14.54 -0.33
CA THR A 58 9.39 -14.68 -1.18
C THR A 58 10.54 -15.38 -0.43
N GLU A 59 10.75 -15.08 0.86
CA GLU A 59 11.75 -15.76 1.69
C GLU A 59 11.46 -17.26 1.83
N VAL A 60 10.20 -17.63 2.13
CA VAL A 60 9.80 -19.05 2.30
C VAL A 60 9.95 -19.86 1.00
N GLN A 61 9.83 -19.22 -0.16
CA GLN A 61 9.99 -19.88 -1.46
C GLN A 61 11.45 -20.04 -1.90
N ALA A 62 12.39 -19.34 -1.26
CA ALA A 62 13.82 -19.42 -1.58
C ALA A 62 14.54 -20.53 -0.80
N ASP A 63 13.97 -20.96 0.34
CA ASP A 63 14.53 -21.99 1.23
C ASP A 63 13.96 -23.42 0.98
N ALA A 64 13.12 -23.60 -0.04
CA ALA A 64 12.44 -24.86 -0.39
C ALA A 64 12.87 -25.39 -1.77
#